data_AF-A0AAV7N322-F1
#
_entry.id   AF-A0AAV7N322-F1
#
_cell.length_a   1.000
_cell.length_b   1.000
_cell.length_c   1.000
_cell.angle_alpha   90.00
_cell.angle_beta   90.00
_cell.angle_gamma   90.00
#
_symmetry.space_group_name_H-M   'P 1'
#
loop_
_entity.id
_entity.type
_entity.pdbx_description
1 polymer ?
#
loop_
_entity_poly.entity_id
_entity_poly.type
_entity_poly.pdbx_seq_one_letter_code
_entity_poly.pdbx_strand_id
1 'polypeptide(L)'
;MIKSYLALNDIPETSEVGILEALKDLVRGQFIAIAARINALRTEKRHQLEARVKELEEKHRGPGTGKATHQLAVTSKELRALDVDVAEHAMLCTKQMYYVGVNKAG
;
A
#
# COMPACT_ATOMS: atom_id res chain seq x y z
N MET A 1 -3.58 7.09 -22.13
CA MET A 1 -4.41 7.81 -21.15
C MET A 1 -4.02 9.28 -21.05
N ILE A 2 -2.78 9.64 -20.67
CA ILE A 2 -2.32 11.05 -20.67
C ILE A 2 -2.39 11.68 -22.07
N LYS A 3 -1.89 10.97 -23.09
CA LYS A 3 -2.03 11.39 -24.51
C LYS A 3 -3.49 11.58 -24.95
N SER A 4 -4.39 10.76 -24.43
CA SER A 4 -5.83 10.82 -24.73
C SER A 4 -6.50 11.99 -24.03
N TYR A 5 -6.10 12.27 -22.78
CA TYR A 5 -6.58 13.41 -22.00
C TYR A 5 -6.14 14.74 -22.61
N LEU A 6 -4.88 14.85 -23.02
CA LEU A 6 -4.34 16.02 -23.72
C LEU A 6 -5.03 16.22 -25.08
N ALA A 7 -5.22 15.16 -25.86
CA ALA A 7 -5.92 15.24 -27.15
C ALA A 7 -7.40 15.63 -27.05
N LEU A 8 -8.05 15.40 -25.89
CA LEU A 8 -9.45 15.77 -25.65
C LEU A 8 -9.63 17.19 -25.11
N ASN A 9 -8.57 17.79 -24.53
CA ASN A 9 -8.59 19.12 -23.92
C ASN A 9 -7.77 20.14 -24.70
N ASP A 10 -7.37 19.82 -25.93
CA ASP A 10 -6.72 20.73 -26.87
C ASP A 10 -7.77 21.62 -27.56
N ILE A 11 -8.43 22.48 -26.77
CA ILE A 11 -9.51 23.38 -27.18
C ILE A 11 -9.05 24.83 -26.94
N PRO A 12 -9.36 25.80 -27.83
CA PRO A 12 -8.81 27.16 -27.73
C PRO A 12 -9.13 27.90 -26.43
N GLU A 13 -10.20 27.52 -25.71
CA GLU A 13 -10.62 28.16 -24.46
C GLU A 13 -9.93 27.63 -23.19
N THR A 14 -9.17 26.53 -23.28
CA THR A 14 -8.52 25.90 -22.13
C THR A 14 -7.11 26.46 -21.91
N SER A 15 -6.85 27.11 -20.78
CA SER A 15 -5.50 27.56 -20.44
C SER A 15 -4.58 26.38 -20.19
N GLU A 16 -3.32 26.46 -20.64
CA GLU A 16 -2.30 25.43 -20.40
C GLU A 16 -2.16 25.08 -18.91
N VAL A 17 -2.31 26.08 -18.05
CA VAL A 17 -2.29 25.91 -16.58
C VAL A 17 -3.46 25.05 -16.10
N GLY A 18 -4.67 25.27 -16.62
CA GLY A 18 -5.85 24.46 -16.28
C GLY A 18 -5.71 23.00 -16.70
N ILE A 19 -5.14 22.75 -17.88
CA ILE A 19 -4.87 21.39 -18.38
C ILE A 19 -3.85 20.67 -17.47
N LEU A 20 -2.79 21.37 -17.05
CA LEU A 20 -1.77 20.81 -16.16
C LEU A 20 -2.30 20.49 -14.76
N GLU A 21 -3.11 21.38 -14.16
CA GLU A 21 -3.74 21.11 -12.86
C GLU A 21 -4.68 19.92 -12.94
N ALA A 22 -5.52 19.86 -13.96
CA ALA A 22 -6.45 18.74 -14.12
C ALA A 22 -5.73 17.41 -14.44
N LEU A 23 -4.58 17.46 -15.13
CA LEU A 23 -3.70 16.30 -15.32
C LEU A 23 -3.08 15.84 -14.00
N LYS A 24 -2.64 16.77 -13.14
CA LYS A 24 -2.12 16.43 -11.79
C LYS A 24 -3.18 15.71 -10.97
N ASP A 25 -4.43 16.19 -10.99
CA ASP A 25 -5.54 15.57 -10.26
C ASP A 25 -5.86 14.16 -10.79
N LEU A 26 -5.86 13.98 -12.11
CA LEU A 26 -6.05 12.66 -12.72
C LEU A 26 -4.97 11.67 -12.25
N VAL A 27 -3.70 12.08 -12.32
CA VAL A 27 -2.56 11.26 -11.89
C VAL A 27 -2.66 10.97 -10.39
N ARG A 28 -3.01 11.97 -9.58
CA ARG A 28 -3.21 11.80 -8.13
C ARG A 28 -4.32 10.80 -7.82
N GLY A 29 -5.45 10.87 -8.51
CA GLY A 29 -6.55 9.92 -8.37
C GLY A 29 -6.12 8.48 -8.68
N GLN A 30 -5.29 8.29 -9.71
CA GLN A 30 -4.74 6.98 -10.05
C GLN A 30 -3.81 6.44 -8.97
N PHE A 31 -2.92 7.28 -8.44
CA PHE A 31 -2.05 6.89 -7.33
C PHE A 31 -2.87 6.45 -6.11
N ILE A 32 -3.93 7.19 -5.77
CA ILE A 32 -4.83 6.84 -4.66
C ILE A 32 -5.51 5.49 -4.93
N ALA A 33 -6.02 5.26 -6.14
CA ALA A 33 -6.67 4.00 -6.49
C ALA A 33 -5.71 2.80 -6.42
N ILE A 34 -4.48 2.96 -6.90
CA ILE A 34 -3.44 1.92 -6.81
C ILE A 34 -3.09 1.64 -5.35
N ALA A 35 -2.88 2.69 -4.55
CA ALA A 35 -2.58 2.55 -3.12
C ALA A 35 -3.71 1.84 -2.37
N ALA A 36 -4.97 2.19 -2.64
CA ALA A 36 -6.14 1.54 -2.06
C ALA A 36 -6.18 0.04 -2.40
N ARG A 37 -5.90 -0.32 -3.67
CA ARG A 37 -5.85 -1.73 -4.10
C ARG A 37 -4.72 -2.50 -3.43
N ILE A 38 -3.54 -1.92 -3.32
CA ILE A 38 -2.39 -2.54 -2.63
C ILE A 38 -2.74 -2.76 -1.15
N ASN A 39 -3.34 -1.78 -0.48
CA ASN A 39 -3.76 -1.91 0.91
C ASN A 39 -4.82 -3.03 1.08
N ALA A 40 -5.80 -3.11 0.18
CA ALA A 40 -6.79 -4.19 0.21
C ALA A 40 -6.14 -5.57 0.08
N LEU A 41 -5.21 -5.74 -0.88
CA LEU A 41 -4.46 -7.00 -1.04
C LEU A 41 -3.60 -7.32 0.19
N ARG A 42 -3.00 -6.30 0.82
CA ARG A 42 -2.20 -6.45 2.03
C ARG A 42 -3.06 -6.92 3.22
N THR A 43 -4.22 -6.31 3.41
CA THR A 43 -5.18 -6.68 4.46
C THR A 43 -5.69 -8.11 4.26
N GLU A 44 -6.05 -8.47 3.03
CA GLU A 44 -6.47 -9.83 2.70
C GLU A 44 -5.37 -10.85 3.00
N LYS A 45 -4.12 -10.58 2.57
CA LYS A 45 -2.98 -11.45 2.87
C LYS A 45 -2.73 -11.59 4.37
N ARG A 46 -2.89 -10.49 5.12
CA ARG A 46 -2.77 -10.51 6.58
C ARG A 46 -3.82 -11.43 7.21
N HIS A 47 -5.09 -11.29 6.84
CA HIS A 47 -6.16 -12.16 7.34
C HIS A 47 -5.93 -13.64 6.99
N GLN A 48 -5.46 -13.93 5.78
CA GLN A 48 -5.11 -15.31 5.38
C GLN A 48 -3.97 -15.88 6.23
N LEU A 49 -2.93 -15.10 6.52
CA LEU A 49 -1.82 -15.54 7.36
C LEU A 49 -2.24 -15.70 8.82
N GLU A 50 -3.05 -14.79 9.37
CA GLU A 50 -3.60 -14.88 10.73
C GLU A 50 -4.46 -16.15 10.89
N ALA A 51 -5.34 -16.42 9.93
CA ALA A 51 -6.16 -17.63 9.91
C ALA A 51 -5.29 -18.90 9.86
N ARG A 52 -4.23 -18.89 9.05
CA ARG A 52 -3.31 -20.02 8.89
C ARG A 52 -2.45 -20.26 10.13
N VAL A 53 -2.02 -19.21 10.82
CA VAL A 53 -1.36 -19.33 12.13
C VAL A 53 -2.29 -20.01 13.12
N LYS A 54 -3.54 -19.55 13.23
CA LYS A 54 -4.53 -20.14 14.14
C LYS A 54 -4.80 -21.62 13.84
N GLU A 55 -4.94 -21.98 12.56
CA GLU A 55 -5.12 -23.37 12.13
C GLU A 55 -3.90 -24.25 12.49
N LEU A 56 -2.68 -23.72 12.31
CA LEU A 56 -1.45 -24.43 12.66
C LEU A 56 -1.27 -24.57 14.17
N GLU A 57 -1.65 -23.56 14.97
CA GLU A 57 -1.67 -23.62 16.43
C GLU A 57 -2.65 -24.67 16.95
N GLU A 58 -3.85 -24.74 16.36
CA GLU A 58 -4.86 -25.77 16.69
C GLU A 58 -4.36 -27.18 16.35
N LYS A 59 -3.69 -27.35 15.20
CA LYS A 59 -3.06 -28.63 14.81
C LYS A 59 -1.86 -29.01 15.70
N HIS A 60 -1.22 -28.04 16.35
CA HIS A 60 -0.09 -28.25 17.26
C HIS A 60 -0.48 -28.62 18.69
N ARG A 61 -1.78 -28.64 19.05
CA ARG A 61 -2.22 -29.14 20.37
C ARG A 61 -2.03 -30.65 20.57
N GLY A 62 -1.61 -31.40 19.55
CA GLY A 62 -1.15 -32.79 19.65
C GLY A 62 0.39 -32.92 19.67
N PRO A 63 0.97 -34.12 19.81
CA PRO A 63 2.42 -34.32 19.73
C PRO A 63 2.93 -33.89 18.33
N GLY A 64 3.50 -32.68 18.28
CA GLY A 64 3.74 -31.93 17.06
C GLY A 64 4.74 -32.62 16.11
N THR A 65 4.36 -32.71 14.84
CA THR A 65 5.28 -33.12 13.77
C THR A 65 6.16 -31.92 13.37
N GLY A 66 7.47 -32.12 13.23
CA GLY A 66 8.44 -31.05 12.92
C GLY A 66 8.12 -30.19 11.69
N LYS A 67 7.25 -30.66 10.79
CA LYS A 67 6.73 -29.88 9.65
C LYS A 67 5.80 -28.74 10.07
N ALA A 68 4.94 -28.95 11.07
CA ALA A 68 4.00 -27.93 11.53
C ALA A 68 4.72 -26.77 12.22
N THR A 69 5.78 -27.06 13.00
CA THR A 69 6.62 -26.05 13.66
C THR A 69 7.37 -25.19 12.64
N HIS A 70 7.90 -25.83 11.59
CA HIS A 70 8.56 -25.10 10.51
C HIS A 70 7.58 -24.19 9.74
N GLN A 71 6.39 -24.68 9.40
CA GLN A 71 5.36 -23.88 8.72
C GLN A 71 4.88 -22.71 9.58
N LEU A 72 4.74 -22.91 10.89
CA LEU A 72 4.35 -21.85 11.82
C LEU A 72 5.42 -20.76 11.88
N ALA A 73 6.70 -21.15 12.00
CA ALA A 73 7.82 -20.21 11.98
C ALA A 73 7.92 -19.39 10.68
N VAL A 74 7.70 -20.01 9.52
CA VAL A 74 7.68 -19.32 8.22
C VAL A 74 6.51 -18.34 8.15
N THR A 75 5.30 -18.80 8.51
CA THR A 75 4.08 -17.97 8.45
C THR A 75 4.19 -16.76 9.40
N SER A 76 4.71 -16.95 10.62
CA SER A 76 4.96 -15.84 11.56
C SER A 76 6.01 -14.86 11.06
N LYS A 77 7.05 -15.33 10.34
CA LYS A 77 8.07 -14.48 9.74
C LYS A 77 7.49 -13.62 8.61
N GLU A 78 6.63 -14.19 7.77
CA GLU A 78 5.93 -13.44 6.72
C GLU A 78 4.99 -12.39 7.29
N LEU A 79 4.31 -12.70 8.40
CA LEU A 79 3.42 -11.76 9.10
C LEU A 79 4.22 -10.58 9.67
N ARG A 80 5.36 -10.84 10.33
CA ARG A 80 6.28 -9.78 10.77
C ARG A 80 6.82 -8.92 9.63
N ALA A 81 7.16 -9.53 8.48
CA ALA A 81 7.64 -8.77 7.33
C ALA A 81 6.59 -7.79 6.80
N LEU A 82 5.31 -8.20 6.80
CA LEU A 82 4.19 -7.34 6.47
C LEU A 82 4.04 -6.17 7.47
N ASP A 83 4.18 -6.44 8.77
CA ASP A 83 4.10 -5.39 9.79
C ASP A 83 5.25 -4.37 9.69
N VAL A 84 6.47 -4.84 9.39
CA VAL A 84 7.64 -3.97 9.17
C VAL A 84 7.43 -3.07 7.96
N ASP A 85 6.95 -3.62 6.83
CA ASP A 85 6.67 -2.85 5.61
C ASP A 85 5.62 -1.76 5.86
N VAL A 86 4.59 -2.05 6.67
CA VAL A 86 3.59 -1.05 7.10
C VAL A 86 4.23 0.04 7.96
N ALA A 87 5.09 -0.34 8.92
CA ALA A 87 5.78 0.61 9.80
C ALA A 87 6.75 1.52 9.02
N GLU A 88 7.53 0.97 8.09
CA GLU A 88 8.45 1.72 7.24
C GLU A 88 7.71 2.74 6.36
N HIS A 89 6.58 2.34 5.76
CA HIS A 89 5.75 3.25 4.99
C HIS A 89 5.16 4.39 5.85
N ALA A 90 4.72 4.09 7.08
CA ALA A 90 4.24 5.11 8.00
C ALA A 90 5.35 6.10 8.40
N MET A 91 6.58 5.62 8.61
CA MET A 91 7.74 6.47 8.88
C MET A 91 8.12 7.35 7.68
N LEU A 92 8.09 6.83 6.45
CA LEU A 92 8.33 7.60 5.23
C LEU A 92 7.31 8.72 5.04
N CYS A 93 6.02 8.45 5.27
CA CYS A 93 4.97 9.46 5.23
C CYS A 93 5.18 10.55 6.28
N THR A 94 5.54 10.17 7.51
CA THR A 94 5.84 11.11 8.60
C THR A 94 7.03 12.01 8.26
N LYS A 95 8.09 11.43 7.68
CA LYS A 95 9.27 12.16 7.21
C LYS A 95 8.91 13.14 6.08
N GLN A 96 8.11 12.74 5.10
CA GLN A 96 7.63 13.64 4.05
C GLN A 96 6.80 14.79 4.61
N MET A 97 5.87 14.52 5.53
CA MET A 97 5.05 15.55 6.19
C MET A 97 5.91 16.55 6.96
N TYR A 98 6.95 16.09 7.65
CA TYR A 98 7.92 16.96 8.33
C TYR A 98 8.60 17.91 7.36
N TYR A 99 9.15 17.41 6.24
CA TYR A 99 9.81 18.28 5.24
C TYR A 99 8.86 19.23 4.52
N VAL A 100 7.63 18.78 4.22
CA VAL A 100 6.61 19.63 3.59
C VAL A 100 6.10 20.71 4.55
N GLY A 101 6.01 20.41 5.86
CA GLY A 101 5.65 21.38 6.89
C GLY A 101 6.75 22.42 7.14
N VAL A 102 8.02 21.99 7.14
CA VAL A 102 9.17 22.90 7.28
C VAL A 102 9.30 23.82 6.06
N ASN A 103 9.01 23.34 4.85
CA ASN A 103 9.01 24.16 3.62
C ASN A 103 7.81 25.12 3.48
N LYS A 104 6.81 25.07 4.37
CA LYS A 104 5.69 26.03 4.41
C LYS A 104 5.91 27.18 5.40
N ALA A 105 6.97 27.14 6.20
CA ALA A 105 7.27 28.14 7.22
C ALA A 105 8.27 29.23 6.76
N GLY A 106 8.45 29.41 5.44
CA GLY A 106 9.31 30.43 4.83
C GLY A 106 8.53 31.35 3.91
#